data_AF-A0A2S3QSP0-F1
#
_entry.id   AF-A0A2S3QSP0-F1
#
_cell.length_a   1.000
_cell.length_b   1.000
_cell.length_c   1.000
_cell.angle_alpha   90.00
_cell.angle_beta   90.00
_cell.angle_gamma   90.00
#
_symmetry.space_group_name_H-M   'P 1'
#
loop_
_entity.id
_entity.type
_entity.pdbx_description
1 polymer ?
#
loop_
_entity_poly.entity_id
_entity_poly.type
_entity_poly.pdbx_seq_one_letter_code
_entity_poly.pdbx_strand_id
1 'polypeptide(L)'
;MNTSLIAPDLKINDPCRVELRFSKLNEVREYFVESDDSALKDVIMTILEKTKNTKSQLILEIEKALSENSSHSLELFSFFKEVLNYFSPNQLMAIDTTNTLCRCFGVSRQEVAALIERGASDPLTITNLSKAAGGCGSCLADIVPMFKSNREEKVIPAVTFNGFKKDKIAGKRPYQFLLEDIYPMVEKLGKISVEGLIGHHLYVIGDEQTPEAQDFISKVSSLDSQLSVFFI
;
A
#
# COMPACT_ATOMS: atom_id res chain seq x y z
N MET A 1 14.47 23.14 8.19
CA MET A 1 13.23 23.51 7.48
C MET A 1 12.26 22.37 7.66
N ASN A 2 11.17 22.58 8.39
CA ASN A 2 10.12 21.59 8.58
C ASN A 2 9.22 21.60 7.35
N THR A 3 9.26 20.54 6.55
CA THR A 3 8.29 20.31 5.47
C THR A 3 7.08 19.59 6.04
N SER A 4 6.08 20.36 6.44
CA SER A 4 4.72 19.84 6.62
C SER A 4 4.07 19.72 5.24
N LEU A 5 3.85 18.49 4.78
CA LEU A 5 2.97 18.20 3.65
C LEU A 5 1.53 18.25 4.19
N ILE A 6 0.93 19.44 4.15
CA ILE A 6 -0.51 19.60 4.34
C ILE A 6 -1.14 19.45 2.96
N ALA A 7 -1.98 18.44 2.78
CA ALA A 7 -2.84 18.32 1.60
C ALA A 7 -3.78 19.54 1.57
N PRO A 8 -3.74 20.41 0.54
CA PRO A 8 -4.35 21.74 0.64
C PRO A 8 -5.89 21.80 0.64
N ASP A 9 -6.61 20.71 0.41
CA ASP A 9 -8.03 20.79 0.02
C ASP A 9 -9.01 19.88 0.77
N LEU A 10 -8.67 19.41 1.97
CA LEU A 10 -9.69 18.89 2.89
C LEU A 10 -10.24 20.08 3.70
N LYS A 11 -11.27 20.74 3.16
CA LYS A 11 -12.13 21.66 3.94
C LYS A 11 -12.88 20.84 5.00
N ILE A 12 -12.19 20.46 6.05
CA ILE A 12 -12.80 19.97 7.29
C ILE A 12 -13.12 21.25 8.05
N ASN A 13 -14.40 21.51 8.31
CA ASN A 13 -14.80 22.61 9.17
C ASN A 13 -14.26 22.32 10.58
N ASP A 14 -13.43 23.22 11.09
CA ASP A 14 -12.90 23.31 12.45
C ASP A 14 -12.49 21.98 13.12
N PRO A 15 -11.49 21.26 12.58
CA PRO A 15 -11.01 20.02 13.19
C PRO A 15 -10.25 20.31 14.49
N CYS A 16 -10.67 19.67 15.59
CA CYS A 16 -9.80 19.50 16.75
C CYS A 16 -8.61 18.61 16.35
N ARG A 17 -7.44 19.22 16.19
CA ARG A 17 -6.20 18.56 15.84
C ARG A 17 -5.48 18.12 17.11
N VAL A 18 -5.23 16.81 17.21
CA VAL A 18 -4.46 16.20 18.29
C VAL A 18 -3.17 15.63 17.73
N GLU A 19 -2.03 16.19 18.14
CA GLU A 19 -0.70 15.66 17.81
C GLU A 19 -0.13 14.94 19.03
N LEU A 20 0.29 13.69 18.84
CA LEU A 20 0.82 12.84 19.91
C LEU A 20 2.25 12.43 19.59
N ARG A 21 3.15 12.59 20.55
CA ARG A 21 4.53 12.13 20.45
C ARG A 21 4.74 10.94 21.36
N PHE A 22 5.17 9.84 20.76
CA PHE A 22 5.35 8.58 21.48
C PHE A 22 6.83 8.32 21.77
N SER A 23 7.09 7.66 22.90
CA SER A 23 8.38 7.06 23.22
C SER A 23 8.63 5.82 22.34
N LYS A 24 9.86 5.30 22.37
CA LYS A 24 10.21 4.01 21.74
C LYS A 24 9.40 2.83 22.29
N LEU A 25 8.76 2.99 23.45
CA LEU A 25 7.91 2.00 24.11
C LEU A 25 6.41 2.25 23.85
N ASN A 26 6.07 3.09 22.87
CA ASN A 26 4.70 3.43 22.47
C ASN A 26 3.88 4.14 23.56
N GLU A 27 4.54 4.84 24.48
CA GLU A 27 3.91 5.66 25.51
C GLU A 27 3.82 7.11 25.04
N VAL A 28 2.73 7.81 25.30
CA VAL A 28 2.65 9.25 25.04
C VAL A 28 3.64 10.00 25.94
N ARG A 29 4.52 10.81 25.35
CA ARG A 29 5.52 11.65 26.03
C ARG A 29 5.13 13.12 26.02
N GLU A 30 4.60 13.57 24.89
CA GLU A 30 4.14 14.94 24.68
C GLU A 30 2.87 14.86 23.82
N TYR A 31 1.99 15.83 24.00
CA TYR A 31 0.82 16.00 23.16
C TYR A 31 0.53 17.49 22.93
N PHE A 32 -0.10 17.78 21.80
CA PHE A 32 -0.57 19.11 21.44
C PHE A 32 -2.01 19.00 20.97
N VAL A 33 -2.89 19.86 21.48
CA VAL A 33 -4.30 19.93 21.10
C VAL A 33 -4.62 21.33 20.62
N GLU A 34 -5.08 21.43 19.38
CA GLU A 34 -5.49 22.67 18.72
C GLU A 34 -6.95 22.52 18.28
N SER A 35 -7.83 23.39 18.75
CA SER A 35 -9.27 23.35 18.48
C SER A 35 -9.86 24.73 18.73
N ASP A 36 -10.73 25.18 17.84
CA ASP A 36 -11.54 26.39 18.02
C ASP A 36 -12.76 26.15 18.93
N ASP A 37 -13.13 24.89 19.15
CA ASP A 37 -14.08 24.47 20.19
C ASP A 37 -13.35 24.20 21.52
N SER A 38 -13.54 25.11 22.49
CA SER A 38 -12.93 25.02 23.82
C SER A 38 -13.48 23.86 24.65
N ALA A 39 -14.77 23.51 24.52
CA ALA A 39 -15.37 22.41 25.27
C ALA A 39 -14.84 21.06 24.79
N LEU A 40 -14.72 20.88 23.47
CA LEU A 40 -14.09 19.70 22.87
C LEU A 40 -12.61 19.59 23.26
N LYS A 41 -11.88 20.72 23.24
CA LYS A 41 -10.48 20.77 23.67
C LYS A 41 -10.30 20.29 25.11
N ASP A 42 -11.13 20.76 26.03
CA ASP A 42 -11.05 20.40 27.45
C ASP A 42 -11.36 18.92 27.68
N VAL A 43 -12.34 18.36 26.96
CA VAL A 43 -12.65 16.91 27.00
C VAL A 43 -11.45 16.09 26.54
N ILE A 44 -10.86 16.44 25.39
CA ILE A 44 -9.69 15.72 24.86
C ILE A 44 -8.49 15.85 25.80
N MET A 45 -8.19 17.05 26.31
CA MET A 45 -7.10 17.25 27.26
C MET A 45 -7.28 16.42 28.54
N THR A 46 -8.49 16.37 29.09
CA THR A 46 -8.80 15.56 30.29
C THR A 46 -8.53 14.07 30.06
N ILE A 47 -8.86 13.55 28.86
CA ILE A 47 -8.54 12.18 28.46
C ILE A 47 -7.03 12.00 28.38
N LEU A 48 -6.31 12.88 27.68
CA LEU A 48 -4.85 12.77 27.53
C LEU A 48 -4.10 12.81 28.89
N GLU A 49 -4.60 13.57 29.86
CA GLU A 49 -4.00 13.69 31.20
C GLU A 49 -4.27 12.47 32.09
N LYS A 50 -5.48 11.89 32.02
CA LYS A 50 -5.86 10.72 32.81
C LYS A 50 -5.13 9.45 32.36
N THR A 51 -4.70 9.43 31.11
CA THR A 51 -4.46 8.20 30.34
C THR A 51 -2.96 8.15 30.04
N LYS A 52 -2.14 7.69 31.03
CA LYS A 52 -0.69 7.39 30.88
C LYS A 52 -0.47 6.14 30.00
N ASN A 53 -1.02 6.16 28.80
CA ASN A 53 -1.32 4.93 28.09
C ASN A 53 -0.66 4.83 26.72
N THR A 54 -0.78 3.63 26.19
CA THR A 54 -0.37 3.26 24.84
C THR A 54 -1.32 3.84 23.79
N LYS A 55 -0.84 3.99 22.55
CA LYS A 55 -1.62 4.51 21.41
C LYS A 55 -3.03 3.90 21.30
N SER A 56 -3.17 2.59 21.48
CA SER A 56 -4.44 1.86 21.28
C SER A 56 -5.49 2.19 22.35
N GLN A 57 -5.08 2.34 23.61
CA GLN A 57 -6.00 2.67 24.71
C GLN A 57 -6.50 4.11 24.61
N LEU A 58 -5.63 5.02 24.19
CA LEU A 58 -5.97 6.42 24.01
C LEU A 58 -7.04 6.63 22.93
N ILE A 59 -6.92 5.90 21.82
CA ILE A 59 -7.91 5.93 20.72
C ILE A 59 -9.29 5.49 21.24
N LEU A 60 -9.35 4.37 21.97
CA LEU A 60 -10.61 3.85 22.52
C LEU A 60 -11.29 4.82 23.48
N GLU A 61 -10.52 5.53 24.31
CA GLU A 61 -11.09 6.52 25.24
C GLU A 61 -11.57 7.78 24.52
N ILE A 62 -10.86 8.24 23.49
CA ILE A 62 -11.29 9.37 22.65
C ILE A 62 -12.57 8.99 21.87
N GLU A 63 -12.61 7.83 21.24
CA GLU A 63 -13.80 7.32 20.54
C GLU A 63 -15.00 7.22 21.48
N LYS A 64 -14.79 6.69 22.69
CA LYS A 64 -15.85 6.59 23.70
C LYS A 64 -16.38 7.96 24.08
N ALA A 65 -15.51 8.92 24.41
CA ALA A 65 -15.93 10.27 24.79
C ALA A 65 -16.65 11.02 23.65
N LEU A 66 -16.26 10.77 22.40
CA LEU A 66 -16.91 11.37 21.22
C LEU A 66 -18.25 10.71 20.90
N SER A 67 -18.40 9.40 21.10
CA SER A 67 -19.68 8.70 20.92
C SER A 67 -20.77 9.14 21.90
N GLU A 68 -20.39 9.69 23.05
CA GLU A 68 -21.30 10.32 24.01
C GLU A 68 -21.76 11.73 23.55
N ASN A 69 -21.14 12.30 22.50
CA ASN A 69 -21.47 13.60 21.91
C ASN A 69 -21.73 13.49 20.39
N SER A 70 -22.97 13.20 20.01
CA SER A 70 -23.42 12.92 18.62
C SER A 70 -23.12 13.98 17.54
N SER A 71 -22.58 15.15 17.90
CA SER A 71 -22.18 16.22 16.99
C SER A 71 -20.73 16.14 16.52
N HIS A 72 -19.93 15.18 17.01
CA HIS A 72 -18.50 15.08 16.71
C HIS A 72 -18.14 13.70 16.15
N SER A 73 -17.27 13.67 15.13
CA SER A 73 -16.73 12.45 14.53
C SER A 73 -15.21 12.43 14.62
N LEU A 74 -14.63 11.25 14.90
CA LEU A 74 -13.18 11.07 14.95
C LEU A 74 -12.66 10.57 13.60
N GLU A 75 -11.72 11.30 13.00
CA GLU A 75 -10.93 10.81 11.87
C GLU A 75 -9.47 10.58 12.31
N LEU A 76 -9.04 9.32 12.30
CA LEU A 76 -7.71 8.91 12.75
C LEU A 76 -6.69 9.01 11.60
N PHE A 77 -5.91 10.09 11.60
CA PHE A 77 -4.81 10.26 10.65
C PHE A 77 -3.50 9.72 11.23
N SER A 78 -3.07 8.53 10.81
CA SER A 78 -1.79 7.93 11.24
C SER A 78 -0.75 8.08 10.15
N PHE A 79 -0.09 9.24 10.09
CA PHE A 79 0.95 9.59 9.09
C PHE A 79 1.99 8.47 8.90
N PHE A 80 2.45 7.84 9.98
CA PHE A 80 3.40 6.74 9.92
C PHE A 80 2.86 5.48 9.23
N LYS A 81 1.57 5.18 9.34
CA LYS A 81 0.92 4.00 8.72
C LYS A 81 0.67 4.23 7.24
N GLU A 82 0.35 5.46 6.85
CA GLU A 82 0.13 5.82 5.46
C GLU A 82 1.47 5.86 4.70
N VAL A 83 2.50 6.47 5.30
CA VAL A 83 3.88 6.43 4.78
C VAL A 83 4.40 4.99 4.75
N LEU A 84 4.24 4.19 5.81
CA LEU A 84 4.68 2.79 5.79
C LEU A 84 3.90 1.90 4.82
N ASN A 85 2.59 2.08 4.67
CA ASN A 85 1.82 1.35 3.66
C ASN A 85 2.24 1.75 2.23
N TYR A 86 2.65 3.00 2.03
CA TYR A 86 3.18 3.45 0.74
C TYR A 86 4.60 2.96 0.46
N PHE A 87 5.43 2.77 1.49
CA PHE A 87 6.87 2.53 1.31
C PHE A 87 7.36 1.15 1.78
N SER A 88 6.60 0.36 2.54
CA SER A 88 7.03 -0.97 3.04
C SER A 88 5.89 -1.76 3.71
N PRO A 89 5.04 -2.49 2.95
CA PRO A 89 3.87 -3.19 3.49
C PRO A 89 4.16 -4.38 4.42
N ASN A 90 5.44 -4.82 4.55
CA ASN A 90 5.80 -6.08 5.21
C ASN A 90 6.47 -5.96 6.60
N GLN A 91 6.45 -4.78 7.26
CA GLN A 91 7.15 -4.58 8.54
C GLN A 91 6.61 -5.38 9.75
N LEU A 92 5.51 -6.13 9.61
CA LEU A 92 4.94 -6.91 10.71
C LEU A 92 5.46 -8.36 10.78
N MET A 93 6.28 -8.82 9.84
CA MET A 93 6.85 -10.17 9.88
C MET A 93 8.30 -10.14 10.39
N ALA A 94 8.64 -11.08 11.28
CA ALA A 94 10.02 -11.31 11.69
C ALA A 94 10.85 -11.67 10.44
N ILE A 95 11.62 -10.70 9.96
CA ILE A 95 12.45 -10.86 8.78
C ILE A 95 13.58 -11.84 9.13
N ASP A 96 13.52 -13.05 8.57
CA ASP A 96 14.63 -14.00 8.63
C ASP A 96 15.84 -13.41 7.89
N THR A 97 16.71 -12.75 8.65
CA THR A 97 17.91 -12.09 8.12
C THR A 97 18.92 -13.06 7.48
N THR A 98 18.79 -14.37 7.71
CA THR A 98 19.72 -15.35 7.13
C THR A 98 19.41 -15.64 5.66
N ASN A 99 18.15 -15.50 5.23
CA ASN A 99 17.73 -15.67 3.84
C ASN A 99 17.20 -14.40 3.16
N THR A 100 17.09 -13.29 3.89
CA THR A 100 16.60 -12.01 3.36
C THR A 100 17.64 -11.34 2.46
N LEU A 101 17.24 -11.09 1.21
CA LEU A 101 18.01 -10.35 0.21
C LEU A 101 17.71 -8.84 0.27
N CYS A 102 16.44 -8.44 0.26
CA CYS A 102 16.02 -7.05 0.35
C CYS A 102 15.44 -6.73 1.72
N ARG A 103 16.25 -6.11 2.58
CA ARG A 103 15.83 -5.72 3.94
C ARG A 103 14.73 -4.66 3.96
N CYS A 104 14.64 -3.81 2.93
CA CYS A 104 13.61 -2.77 2.85
C CYS A 104 12.19 -3.35 2.72
N PHE A 105 12.05 -4.52 2.12
CA PHE A 105 10.75 -5.12 1.80
C PHE A 105 10.59 -6.56 2.28
N GLY A 106 11.60 -7.09 2.99
CA GLY A 106 11.59 -8.46 3.51
C GLY A 106 11.70 -9.55 2.44
N VAL A 107 12.22 -9.23 1.25
CA VAL A 107 12.31 -10.18 0.14
C VAL A 107 13.52 -11.09 0.32
N SER A 108 13.32 -12.39 0.20
CA SER A 108 14.36 -13.42 0.29
C SER A 108 15.12 -13.64 -1.01
N ARG A 109 16.29 -14.27 -0.92
CA ARG A 109 17.06 -14.68 -2.11
C ARG A 109 16.33 -15.74 -2.94
N GLN A 110 15.55 -16.60 -2.29
CA GLN A 110 14.77 -17.67 -2.92
C GLN A 110 13.61 -17.12 -3.74
N GLU A 111 12.90 -16.10 -3.24
CA GLU A 111 11.84 -15.41 -3.98
C GLU A 111 12.38 -14.77 -5.26
N VAL A 112 13.50 -14.05 -5.18
CA VAL A 112 14.12 -13.46 -6.38
C VAL A 112 14.59 -14.55 -7.35
N ALA A 113 15.16 -15.65 -6.85
CA ALA A 113 15.53 -16.78 -7.70
C ALA A 113 14.31 -17.39 -8.40
N ALA A 114 13.20 -17.62 -7.70
CA ALA A 114 11.96 -18.15 -8.28
C ALA A 114 11.39 -17.22 -9.36
N LEU A 115 11.49 -15.90 -9.20
CA LEU A 115 11.08 -14.94 -10.22
C LEU A 115 11.95 -15.02 -11.48
N ILE A 116 13.28 -15.18 -11.32
CA ILE A 116 14.21 -15.40 -12.44
C ILE A 116 13.88 -16.72 -13.14
N GLU A 117 13.60 -17.78 -12.38
CA GLU A 117 13.19 -19.08 -12.95
C GLU A 117 11.87 -19.01 -13.72
N ARG A 118 10.98 -18.09 -13.33
CA ARG A 118 9.71 -17.82 -14.02
C ARG A 118 9.87 -16.90 -15.24
N GLY A 119 11.05 -16.33 -15.49
CA GLY A 119 11.34 -15.53 -16.68
C GLY A 119 11.66 -14.05 -16.43
N ALA A 120 11.81 -13.62 -15.17
CA ALA A 120 12.28 -12.25 -14.90
C ALA A 120 13.74 -12.12 -15.35
N SER A 121 13.99 -11.27 -16.34
CA SER A 121 15.29 -11.15 -17.02
C SER A 121 16.07 -9.88 -16.66
N ASP A 122 15.47 -8.96 -15.89
CA ASP A 122 16.10 -7.70 -15.52
C ASP A 122 15.74 -7.27 -14.08
N PRO A 123 16.59 -6.44 -13.43
CA PRO A 123 16.36 -6.00 -12.05
C PRO A 123 15.09 -5.18 -11.84
N LEU A 124 14.61 -4.49 -12.87
CA LEU A 124 13.41 -3.68 -12.79
C LEU A 124 12.16 -4.57 -12.80
N THR A 125 12.14 -5.64 -13.59
CA THR A 125 11.11 -6.69 -13.50
C THR A 125 11.10 -7.33 -12.11
N ILE A 126 12.27 -7.66 -11.54
CA ILE A 126 12.36 -8.13 -10.14
C ILE A 126 11.81 -7.09 -9.15
N THR A 127 12.13 -5.82 -9.35
CA THR A 127 11.63 -4.72 -8.50
C THR A 127 10.12 -4.60 -8.57
N ASN A 128 9.53 -4.74 -9.75
CA ASN A 128 8.08 -4.63 -9.89
C ASN A 128 7.35 -5.81 -9.27
N LEU A 129 7.87 -7.03 -9.45
CA LEU A 129 7.25 -8.27 -8.97
C LEU A 129 7.48 -8.54 -7.48
N SER A 130 8.60 -8.09 -6.90
CA SER A 130 8.94 -8.38 -5.49
C SER A 130 9.15 -7.15 -4.62
N LYS A 131 9.22 -5.94 -5.19
CA LYS A 131 9.71 -4.71 -4.54
C LYS A 131 11.20 -4.71 -4.18
N ALA A 132 11.92 -5.83 -4.33
CA ALA A 132 13.36 -5.86 -4.10
C ALA A 132 14.08 -4.81 -4.95
N ALA A 133 15.09 -4.15 -4.40
CA ALA A 133 15.79 -2.99 -4.99
C ALA A 133 14.98 -1.69 -5.14
N GLY A 134 13.67 -1.66 -4.83
CA GLY A 134 12.85 -0.44 -4.90
C GLY A 134 13.01 0.54 -3.71
N GLY A 135 13.77 0.15 -2.68
CA GLY A 135 13.90 0.88 -1.41
C GLY A 135 15.19 1.69 -1.39
N CYS A 136 16.14 1.28 -0.55
CA CYS A 136 17.49 1.88 -0.58
C CYS A 136 18.37 1.39 -1.74
N GLY A 137 17.91 0.39 -2.51
CA GLY A 137 18.65 -0.18 -3.65
C GLY A 137 19.86 -1.04 -3.30
N SER A 138 20.22 -1.22 -2.02
CA SER A 138 21.47 -1.89 -1.64
C SER A 138 21.56 -3.36 -2.10
N CYS A 139 20.42 -4.06 -2.15
CA CYS A 139 20.34 -5.45 -2.60
C CYS A 139 20.50 -5.61 -4.12
N LEU A 140 20.52 -4.52 -4.90
CA LEU A 140 20.70 -4.58 -6.35
C LEU A 140 22.04 -5.23 -6.73
N ALA A 141 23.09 -4.96 -5.95
CA ALA A 141 24.41 -5.58 -6.12
C ALA A 141 24.38 -7.10 -5.98
N ASP A 142 23.43 -7.64 -5.21
CA ASP A 142 23.23 -9.08 -5.03
C ASP A 142 22.26 -9.68 -6.06
N ILE A 143 21.32 -8.89 -6.58
CA ILE A 143 20.32 -9.32 -7.58
C ILE A 143 20.95 -9.42 -8.98
N VAL A 144 21.74 -8.43 -9.39
CA VAL A 144 22.32 -8.37 -10.74
C VAL A 144 23.15 -9.63 -11.09
N PRO A 145 23.97 -10.19 -10.19
CA PRO A 145 24.69 -11.43 -10.45
C PRO A 145 23.79 -12.67 -10.62
N MET A 146 22.54 -12.65 -10.13
CA MET A 146 21.63 -13.81 -10.14
C MET A 146 21.08 -14.13 -11.54
N PHE A 147 21.14 -13.20 -12.49
CA PHE A 147 20.67 -13.40 -13.87
C PHE A 147 21.59 -14.30 -14.72
N LYS A 148 22.69 -14.82 -14.15
CA LYS A 148 23.66 -15.65 -14.88
C LYS A 148 23.22 -17.11 -14.95
N SER A 149 22.31 -17.44 -15.86
CA SER A 149 22.15 -18.80 -16.36
C SER A 149 21.64 -18.82 -17.80
N ASN A 150 22.38 -19.46 -18.71
CA ASN A 150 21.91 -19.83 -20.04
C ASN A 150 20.69 -20.75 -19.90
N ARG A 151 19.48 -20.24 -20.12
CA ARG A 151 18.23 -21.01 -20.13
C ARG A 151 17.36 -20.56 -21.30
N GLU A 152 16.53 -21.46 -21.81
CA GLU A 152 15.50 -21.13 -22.79
C GLU A 152 14.57 -20.07 -22.22
N GLU A 153 14.50 -18.95 -22.91
CA GLU A 153 13.90 -17.70 -22.46
C GLU A 153 12.36 -17.81 -22.46
N LYS A 154 11.75 -17.88 -21.27
CA LYS A 154 10.37 -17.39 -21.13
C LYS A 154 10.45 -15.88 -21.01
N VAL A 155 10.25 -15.18 -22.13
CA VAL A 155 10.40 -13.72 -22.21
C VAL A 155 9.24 -13.06 -21.44
N ILE A 156 9.51 -12.57 -20.24
CA ILE A 156 8.66 -11.56 -19.60
C ILE A 156 9.10 -10.20 -20.18
N PRO A 157 8.20 -9.41 -20.78
CA PRO A 157 8.57 -8.10 -21.31
C PRO A 157 9.05 -7.18 -20.18
N ALA A 158 10.25 -6.62 -20.34
CA ALA A 158 10.82 -5.67 -19.38
C ALA A 158 9.90 -4.46 -19.24
N VAL A 159 9.50 -4.15 -18.00
CA VAL A 159 8.71 -2.96 -17.70
C VAL A 159 9.65 -1.77 -17.70
N THR A 160 9.45 -0.78 -18.58
CA THR A 160 10.24 0.47 -18.53
C THR A 160 9.47 1.54 -17.76
N PHE A 161 10.13 2.22 -16.82
CA PHE A 161 9.61 3.48 -16.25
C PHE A 161 9.76 4.60 -17.28
N ASN A 162 8.96 4.55 -18.35
CA ASN A 162 8.69 5.74 -19.13
C ASN A 162 7.83 6.64 -18.23
N GLY A 163 8.40 7.79 -17.83
CA GLY A 163 7.78 8.71 -16.86
C GLY A 163 6.28 8.80 -17.07
N PHE A 164 5.51 8.44 -16.03
CA PHE A 164 4.07 8.19 -16.04
C PHE A 164 3.34 9.02 -17.09
N LYS A 165 3.25 8.49 -18.31
CA LYS A 165 2.27 9.01 -19.26
C LYS A 165 0.93 8.76 -18.60
N LYS A 166 0.07 9.79 -18.63
CA LYS A 166 -1.32 9.69 -18.17
C LYS A 166 -2.13 8.85 -19.16
N ASP A 167 -1.60 7.70 -19.54
CA ASP A 167 -2.20 6.80 -20.48
C ASP A 167 -3.50 6.32 -19.88
N LYS A 168 -4.53 6.41 -20.70
CA LYS A 168 -5.88 6.03 -20.35
C LYS A 168 -6.05 4.56 -20.68
N ILE A 169 -6.77 3.86 -19.83
CA ILE A 169 -7.15 2.46 -20.00
C ILE A 169 -8.66 2.45 -20.19
N ALA A 170 -9.14 1.84 -21.27
CA ALA A 170 -10.53 1.92 -21.70
C ALA A 170 -11.06 3.39 -21.74
N GLY A 171 -10.21 4.35 -22.12
CA GLY A 171 -10.55 5.78 -22.14
C GLY A 171 -10.60 6.50 -20.78
N LYS A 172 -10.34 5.79 -19.68
CA LYS A 172 -10.38 6.29 -18.29
C LYS A 172 -8.99 6.39 -17.66
N ARG A 173 -8.85 7.16 -16.58
CA ARG A 173 -7.63 7.09 -15.76
C ARG A 173 -7.55 5.73 -15.07
N PRO A 174 -6.35 5.17 -14.81
CA PRO A 174 -6.21 3.84 -14.22
C PRO A 174 -7.03 3.62 -12.94
N TYR A 175 -7.06 4.59 -12.02
CA TYR A 175 -7.85 4.48 -10.78
C TYR A 175 -9.37 4.48 -11.04
N GLN A 176 -9.85 5.21 -12.07
CA GLN A 176 -11.26 5.26 -12.43
C GLN A 176 -11.68 3.94 -13.08
N PHE A 177 -10.83 3.39 -13.95
CA PHE A 177 -11.04 2.08 -14.55
C PHE A 177 -11.14 0.98 -13.48
N LEU A 178 -10.23 0.99 -12.50
CA LEU A 178 -10.28 0.05 -11.38
C LEU A 178 -11.58 0.18 -10.57
N LEU A 179 -11.97 1.41 -10.22
CA LEU A 179 -13.14 1.68 -9.38
C LEU A 179 -14.47 1.37 -10.07
N GLU A 180 -14.60 1.76 -11.34
CA GLU A 180 -15.87 1.72 -12.05
C GLU A 180 -16.09 0.40 -12.80
N ASP A 181 -15.02 -0.23 -13.31
CA ASP A 181 -15.14 -1.38 -14.21
C ASP A 181 -14.63 -2.68 -13.57
N ILE A 182 -13.49 -2.64 -12.86
CA ILE A 182 -12.84 -3.86 -12.37
C ILE A 182 -13.36 -4.30 -10.99
N TYR A 183 -13.29 -3.46 -9.96
CA TYR A 183 -13.69 -3.87 -8.60
C TYR A 183 -15.14 -4.36 -8.52
N PRO A 184 -16.14 -3.72 -9.16
CA PRO A 184 -17.51 -4.23 -9.17
C PRO A 184 -17.66 -5.59 -9.88
N MET A 185 -16.78 -5.90 -10.83
CA MET A 185 -16.76 -7.19 -11.52
C MET A 185 -16.19 -8.28 -10.62
N VAL A 186 -15.06 -7.98 -9.97
CA VAL A 186 -14.35 -8.91 -9.08
C VAL A 186 -15.17 -9.24 -7.83
N GLU A 187 -15.84 -8.25 -7.23
CA GLU A 187 -16.74 -8.46 -6.08
C GLU A 187 -17.88 -9.46 -6.39
N LYS A 188 -18.41 -9.44 -7.62
CA LYS A 188 -19.46 -10.38 -8.05
C LYS A 188 -18.95 -11.82 -8.21
N LEU A 189 -17.68 -11.98 -8.54
CA LEU A 189 -17.06 -13.29 -8.77
C LEU A 189 -16.57 -13.93 -7.47
N GLY A 190 -16.18 -13.12 -6.47
CA GLY A 190 -15.89 -13.54 -5.09
C GLY A 190 -14.67 -14.45 -4.88
N LYS A 191 -14.05 -14.97 -5.95
CA LYS A 191 -12.89 -15.89 -5.93
C LYS A 191 -11.60 -15.28 -6.46
N ILE A 192 -11.66 -14.03 -6.89
CA ILE A 192 -10.55 -13.31 -7.49
C ILE A 192 -10.39 -12.02 -6.68
N SER A 193 -9.16 -11.51 -6.55
CA SER A 193 -8.90 -10.17 -5.99
C SER A 193 -7.87 -9.43 -6.82
N VAL A 194 -8.04 -8.12 -7.00
CA VAL A 194 -7.09 -7.30 -7.77
C VAL A 194 -5.91 -6.92 -6.88
N GLU A 195 -4.70 -7.24 -7.32
CA GLU A 195 -3.46 -6.84 -6.64
C GLU A 195 -2.96 -5.48 -7.15
N GLY A 196 -3.07 -5.23 -8.47
CA GLY A 196 -2.63 -3.96 -9.02
C GLY A 196 -2.82 -3.81 -10.52
N LEU A 197 -2.63 -2.58 -10.98
CA LEU A 197 -2.67 -2.21 -12.39
C LEU A 197 -1.44 -1.35 -12.71
N ILE A 198 -0.58 -1.84 -13.60
CA ILE A 198 0.65 -1.15 -14.01
C ILE A 198 0.65 -1.05 -15.53
N GLY A 199 0.48 0.17 -16.07
CA GLY A 199 0.24 0.34 -17.51
C GLY A 199 -1.02 -0.42 -17.92
N HIS A 200 -0.92 -1.27 -18.94
CA HIS A 200 -2.02 -2.12 -19.40
C HIS A 200 -1.97 -3.54 -18.81
N HIS A 201 -1.25 -3.75 -17.70
CA HIS A 201 -1.12 -5.06 -17.06
C HIS A 201 -1.89 -5.09 -15.75
N LEU A 202 -2.94 -5.91 -15.69
CA LEU A 202 -3.78 -6.12 -14.51
C LEU A 202 -3.35 -7.39 -13.79
N TYR A 203 -2.95 -7.25 -12.54
CA TYR A 203 -2.51 -8.34 -11.67
C TYR A 203 -3.65 -8.75 -10.74
N VAL A 204 -3.97 -10.03 -10.72
CA VAL A 204 -5.09 -10.61 -9.97
C VAL A 204 -4.63 -11.86 -9.21
N ILE A 205 -5.08 -12.02 -7.98
CA ILE A 205 -4.89 -13.21 -7.17
C ILE A 205 -6.12 -14.10 -7.37
N GLY A 206 -5.89 -15.37 -7.69
CA GLY A 206 -6.94 -16.36 -7.90
C GLY A 206 -6.45 -17.56 -8.72
N ASP A 207 -7.33 -18.52 -8.98
CA ASP A 207 -7.04 -19.66 -9.85
C ASP A 207 -7.50 -19.38 -11.29
N GLU A 208 -6.53 -19.18 -12.19
CA GLU A 208 -6.73 -18.92 -13.61
C GLU A 208 -7.56 -20.01 -14.30
N GLN A 209 -7.52 -21.25 -13.82
CA GLN A 209 -8.20 -22.39 -14.44
C GLN A 209 -9.70 -22.42 -14.14
N THR A 210 -10.19 -21.53 -13.27
CA THR A 210 -11.61 -21.49 -12.92
C THR A 210 -12.45 -20.86 -14.04
N PRO A 211 -13.69 -21.33 -14.25
CA PRO A 211 -14.62 -20.71 -15.20
C PRO A 211 -14.83 -19.21 -14.93
N GLU A 212 -14.83 -18.81 -13.66
CA GLU A 212 -14.97 -17.42 -13.23
C GLU A 212 -13.77 -16.56 -13.65
N ALA A 213 -12.54 -17.11 -13.56
CA ALA A 213 -11.34 -16.44 -14.04
C ALA A 213 -11.33 -16.28 -15.56
N GLN A 214 -11.76 -17.31 -16.30
CA GLN A 214 -11.85 -17.24 -17.76
C GLN A 214 -12.91 -16.22 -18.23
N ASP A 215 -14.07 -16.18 -17.56
CA ASP A 215 -15.10 -15.15 -17.80
C ASP A 215 -14.58 -13.74 -17.48
N PHE A 216 -13.83 -13.59 -16.38
CA PHE A 216 -13.18 -12.33 -16.01
C PHE A 216 -12.19 -11.86 -17.08
N ILE A 217 -11.27 -12.72 -17.52
CA ILE A 217 -10.28 -12.40 -18.58
C ILE A 217 -11.00 -11.94 -19.85
N SER A 218 -12.06 -12.66 -20.25
CA SER A 218 -12.83 -12.34 -21.45
C SER A 218 -13.49 -10.96 -21.35
N LYS A 219 -14.14 -10.67 -20.22
CA LYS A 219 -14.79 -9.37 -19.98
C LYS A 219 -13.77 -8.24 -19.95
N VAL A 220 -12.65 -8.43 -19.27
CA VAL A 220 -11.59 -7.43 -19.18
C VAL A 220 -10.99 -7.14 -20.55
N SER A 221 -10.70 -8.18 -21.35
CA SER A 221 -10.21 -8.03 -22.73
C SER A 221 -11.21 -7.33 -23.65
N SER A 222 -12.51 -7.41 -23.35
CA SER A 222 -13.55 -6.70 -24.12
C SER A 222 -13.63 -5.20 -23.79
N LEU A 223 -13.20 -4.79 -22.59
CA LEU A 223 -13.16 -3.40 -22.17
C LEU A 223 -11.98 -2.65 -22.80
N ASP A 224 -10.83 -3.32 -22.91
CA ASP A 224 -9.63 -2.80 -23.56
C ASP A 224 -8.79 -3.97 -24.08
N SER A 225 -8.61 -4.03 -25.40
CA SER A 225 -7.85 -5.10 -26.07
C SER A 225 -6.34 -5.01 -25.83
N GLN A 226 -5.84 -3.89 -25.29
CA GLN A 226 -4.45 -3.75 -24.88
C GLN A 226 -4.21 -4.29 -23.48
N LEU A 227 -5.27 -4.57 -22.70
CA LEU A 227 -5.13 -5.06 -21.34
C LEU A 227 -4.70 -6.52 -21.31
N SER A 228 -3.64 -6.80 -20.56
CA SER A 228 -3.19 -8.17 -20.26
C SER A 228 -3.48 -8.48 -18.80
N VAL A 229 -4.11 -9.62 -18.54
CA VAL A 229 -4.44 -10.09 -17.19
C VAL A 229 -3.43 -11.14 -16.75
N PHE A 230 -2.82 -10.94 -15.59
CA PHE A 230 -1.83 -11.85 -15.01
C PHE A 230 -2.33 -12.38 -13.68
N PHE A 231 -2.49 -13.70 -13.58
CA PHE A 231 -2.78 -14.38 -12.33
C PHE A 231 -1.49 -14.63 -11.55
N ILE A 232 -1.49 -14.28 -10.26
CA ILE A 232 -0.36 -14.42 -9.33
C ILE A 232 -0.69 -15.29 -8.12
#